data_AF-A0A3N5JRW9-F1
#
_entry.id   AF-A0A3N5JRW9-F1
#
_cell.length_a   1.000
_cell.length_b   1.000
_cell.length_c   1.000
_cell.angle_alpha   90.00
_cell.angle_beta   90.00
_cell.angle_gamma   90.00
#
_symmetry.space_group_name_H-M   'P 1'
#
loop_
_entity.id
_entity.type
_entity.pdbx_description
1 polymer ?
#
loop_
_entity_poly.entity_id
_entity_poly.type
_entity_poly.pdbx_seq_one_letter_code
_entity_poly.pdbx_strand_id
1 'polypeptide(L)'
;MALSNKFGWLPLTTGNKSEVSVGYCTIYGDMAGGFAPLKDVMKTMVYRLARYRNQKAGYDLIPQAIIEKAPSAELRPDQKDQDTLPPYEDLDQILELYIEKTMGIQEIIACGFDPSVVIKTTRWVDSSEFKRRQAAPGTKITQLAFGKDRRMPITNHYREK
;
A
#
# COMPACT_ATOMS: atom_id res chain seq x y z
N MET A 1 12.67 -4.65 16.39
CA MET A 1 12.85 -3.68 17.49
C MET A 1 14.04 -3.98 18.41
N ALA A 2 14.25 -5.20 18.90
CA ALA A 2 15.34 -5.52 19.84
C ALA A 2 16.75 -5.07 19.38
N LEU A 3 17.09 -5.31 18.10
CA LEU A 3 18.37 -4.86 17.53
C LEU A 3 18.51 -3.34 17.49
N SER A 4 17.43 -2.64 17.15
CA SER A 4 17.41 -1.17 17.13
C SER A 4 17.65 -0.59 18.53
N ASN A 5 17.04 -1.15 19.57
CA ASN A 5 17.30 -0.73 20.95
C ASN A 5 18.75 -0.99 21.37
N LYS A 6 19.33 -2.12 20.94
CA LYS A 6 20.71 -2.48 21.30
C LYS A 6 21.76 -1.61 20.59
N PHE A 7 21.51 -1.25 19.33
CA PHE A 7 22.51 -0.61 18.47
C PHE A 7 22.19 0.85 18.09
N GLY A 8 21.07 1.40 18.56
CA GLY A 8 20.65 2.77 18.28
C GLY A 8 20.16 3.01 16.85
N TRP A 9 19.74 1.98 16.13
CA TRP A 9 19.26 2.10 14.75
C TRP A 9 17.81 2.59 14.68
N LEU A 10 17.44 3.23 13.56
CA LEU A 10 16.06 3.54 13.22
C LEU A 10 15.49 2.44 12.32
N PRO A 11 14.51 1.63 12.77
CA PRO A 11 13.86 0.66 11.91
C PRO A 11 13.02 1.37 10.85
N LEU A 12 13.23 1.00 9.59
CA LEU A 12 12.44 1.45 8.46
C LEU A 12 11.38 0.40 8.14
N THR A 13 10.11 0.78 8.10
CA THR A 13 9.04 -0.09 7.64
C THR A 13 8.96 -0.06 6.11
N THR A 14 8.50 -1.15 5.51
CA THR A 14 8.55 -1.36 4.05
C THR A 14 7.17 -1.36 3.39
N GLY A 15 6.10 -1.12 4.16
CA GLY A 15 4.73 -1.08 3.63
C GLY A 15 4.54 0.07 2.64
N ASN A 16 3.98 -0.24 1.47
CA ASN A 16 3.69 0.74 0.43
C ASN A 16 2.25 1.26 0.49
N LYS A 17 1.92 2.28 -0.30
CA LYS A 17 0.61 2.94 -0.27
C LYS A 17 -0.52 1.96 -0.59
N SER A 18 -0.32 1.03 -1.51
CA SER A 18 -1.33 0.03 -1.90
C SER A 18 -1.67 -0.90 -0.74
N GLU A 19 -0.66 -1.49 -0.09
CA GLU A 19 -0.82 -2.37 1.08
C GLU A 19 -1.49 -1.65 2.25
N VAL A 20 -1.01 -0.44 2.56
CA VAL A 20 -1.54 0.37 3.66
C VAL A 20 -2.97 0.85 3.36
N SER A 21 -3.32 1.05 2.09
CA SER A 21 -4.67 1.44 1.67
C SER A 21 -5.68 0.36 2.03
N VAL A 22 -5.47 -0.87 1.57
CA VAL A 22 -6.43 -1.98 1.79
C VAL A 22 -6.20 -2.73 3.10
N GLY A 23 -5.25 -2.26 3.93
CA GLY A 23 -4.92 -2.86 5.22
C GLY A 23 -4.26 -4.24 5.11
N TYR A 24 -3.55 -4.49 4.02
CA TYR A 24 -2.73 -5.69 3.81
C TYR A 24 -1.40 -5.55 4.57
N CYS A 25 -1.53 -5.41 5.89
CA CYS A 25 -0.44 -5.18 6.83
C CYS A 25 -0.85 -5.68 8.22
N THR A 26 0.14 -5.92 9.08
CA THR A 26 -0.01 -6.46 10.42
C THR A 26 0.45 -5.43 11.45
N ILE A 27 -0.46 -5.01 12.33
CA ILE A 27 -0.11 -4.12 13.44
C ILE A 27 0.94 -4.82 14.32
N TYR A 28 1.99 -4.09 14.68
CA TYR A 28 3.16 -4.58 15.41
C TYR A 28 4.02 -5.63 14.68
N GLY A 29 3.66 -5.97 13.44
CA GLY A 29 4.49 -6.77 12.54
C GLY A 29 5.30 -5.89 11.59
N ASP A 30 4.99 -5.97 10.30
CA ASP A 30 5.59 -5.14 9.23
C ASP A 30 5.40 -3.62 9.44
N MET A 31 4.38 -3.23 10.20
CA MET A 31 4.16 -1.82 10.57
C MET A 31 5.05 -1.33 11.71
N ALA A 32 5.81 -2.20 12.39
CA ALA A 32 6.63 -1.84 13.54
C ALA A 32 7.96 -1.18 13.12
N GLY A 33 7.99 0.15 13.09
CA GLY A 33 9.22 0.90 12.86
C GLY A 33 9.06 2.40 13.11
N GLY A 34 10.15 3.14 12.97
CA GLY A 34 10.18 4.58 13.26
C GLY A 34 9.91 5.47 12.04
N PHE A 35 10.10 4.95 10.82
CA PHE A 35 9.83 5.69 9.59
C PHE A 35 9.46 4.75 8.44
N ALA A 36 8.59 5.19 7.55
CA ALA A 36 8.04 4.43 6.43
C ALA A 36 8.36 5.11 5.08
N PRO A 37 9.52 4.83 4.45
CA PRO A 37 9.94 5.52 3.22
C PRO A 37 8.98 5.37 2.04
N LEU A 38 8.28 4.23 1.96
CA LEU A 38 7.39 3.88 0.85
C LEU A 38 5.91 4.12 1.15
N LYS A 39 5.57 4.73 2.29
CA LYS A 39 4.19 4.88 2.78
C LYS A 39 3.23 5.49 1.77
N ASP A 40 3.72 6.41 0.94
CA ASP A 40 2.92 7.13 -0.06
C ASP A 40 3.31 6.78 -1.52
N VAL A 41 3.95 5.61 -1.72
CA VAL A 41 4.33 5.09 -3.04
C VAL A 41 3.42 3.91 -3.40
N MET A 42 2.72 3.96 -4.53
CA MET A 42 1.91 2.83 -5.03
C MET A 42 2.79 1.64 -5.43
N LYS A 43 2.29 0.40 -5.33
CA LYS A 43 3.07 -0.82 -5.63
C LYS A 43 3.62 -0.82 -7.05
N THR A 44 2.81 -0.45 -8.03
CA THR A 44 3.23 -0.28 -9.44
C THR A 44 4.39 0.72 -9.57
N MET A 45 4.37 1.81 -8.79
CA MET A 45 5.47 2.78 -8.73
C MET A 45 6.71 2.21 -8.05
N VAL A 46 6.58 1.36 -7.02
CA VAL A 46 7.74 0.68 -6.40
C VAL A 46 8.51 -0.13 -7.45
N TYR A 47 7.82 -0.92 -8.28
CA TYR A 47 8.48 -1.66 -9.37
C TYR A 47 9.16 -0.74 -10.38
N ARG A 48 8.52 0.38 -10.75
CA ARG A 48 9.12 1.39 -11.65
C ARG A 48 10.38 2.01 -11.05
N LEU A 49 10.36 2.36 -9.76
CA LEU A 49 11.48 2.94 -9.05
C LEU A 49 12.64 1.94 -8.89
N ALA A 50 12.35 0.67 -8.64
CA ALA A 50 13.37 -0.38 -8.57
C ALA A 50 14.13 -0.51 -9.89
N ARG A 51 13.41 -0.61 -11.02
CA ARG A 51 14.01 -0.66 -12.37
C ARG A 51 14.82 0.59 -12.67
N TYR A 52 14.27 1.77 -12.36
CA TYR A 52 14.98 3.04 -12.50
C TYR A 52 16.28 3.09 -11.67
N ARG A 53 16.25 2.56 -10.44
CA ARG A 53 17.42 2.55 -9.55
C ARG A 53 18.54 1.65 -10.08
N ASN A 54 18.21 0.48 -10.64
CA ASN A 54 19.17 -0.40 -11.30
C ASN A 54 19.75 0.26 -12.56
N GLN A 55 18.89 0.84 -13.41
CA GLN A 55 19.34 1.57 -14.60
C GLN A 55 20.34 2.68 -14.25
N LYS A 56 20.06 3.45 -13.18
CA LYS A 56 20.99 4.47 -12.67
C LYS A 56 22.29 3.91 -12.09
N ALA A 57 22.26 2.70 -11.54
CA ALA A 57 23.46 2.03 -11.02
C ALA A 57 24.35 1.47 -12.14
N GLY A 58 23.77 1.09 -13.28
CA GLY A 58 24.48 0.39 -14.36
C GLY A 58 24.67 -1.11 -14.09
N TYR A 59 24.09 -1.64 -13.02
CA TYR A 59 24.08 -3.06 -12.65
C TYR A 59 22.85 -3.38 -11.80
N ASP A 60 22.61 -4.66 -11.55
CA ASP A 60 21.49 -5.15 -10.73
C ASP A 60 21.73 -4.95 -9.23
N LEU A 61 21.66 -3.69 -8.78
CA LEU A 61 21.73 -3.34 -7.37
C LEU A 61 20.58 -3.98 -6.57
N ILE A 62 19.39 -3.99 -7.15
CA ILE A 62 18.24 -4.79 -6.70
C ILE A 62 18.18 -6.01 -7.62
N PRO A 63 18.40 -7.23 -7.13
CA PRO A 63 18.45 -8.41 -7.99
C PRO A 63 17.18 -8.56 -8.85
N GLN A 64 17.38 -8.83 -10.15
CA GLN A 64 16.30 -8.90 -11.13
C GLN A 64 15.25 -9.97 -10.76
N ALA A 65 15.69 -11.09 -10.19
CA ALA A 65 14.81 -12.17 -9.74
C ALA A 65 13.73 -11.69 -8.74
N ILE A 66 14.01 -10.67 -7.92
CA ILE A 66 13.05 -10.14 -6.94
C ILE A 66 12.03 -9.21 -7.62
N ILE A 67 12.44 -8.54 -8.71
CA ILE A 67 11.58 -7.64 -9.49
C ILE A 67 10.61 -8.43 -10.37
N GLU A 68 11.04 -9.59 -10.87
CA GLU A 68 10.23 -10.48 -11.73
C GLU A 68 9.35 -11.44 -10.93
N LYS A 69 9.68 -11.68 -9.66
CA LYS A 69 8.87 -12.51 -8.77
C LYS A 69 7.49 -11.89 -8.57
N ALA A 70 6.47 -12.74 -8.64
CA ALA A 70 5.10 -12.35 -8.30
C ALA A 70 5.02 -11.88 -6.83
N PRO A 71 4.23 -10.84 -6.53
CA PRO A 71 4.12 -10.30 -5.18
C PRO A 71 3.47 -11.32 -4.21
N SER A 72 4.05 -11.42 -3.01
CA SER A 72 3.67 -12.38 -1.98
C SER A 72 4.03 -11.87 -0.58
N ALA A 73 3.15 -12.13 0.40
CA ALA A 73 3.40 -11.93 1.83
C ALA A 73 4.28 -13.02 2.49
N GLU A 74 4.59 -14.12 1.77
CA GLU A 74 5.50 -15.20 2.21
C GLU A 74 5.20 -15.82 3.59
N LEU A 75 3.95 -15.74 4.07
CA LEU A 75 3.54 -16.32 5.36
C LEU A 75 3.32 -17.85 5.29
N ARG A 76 3.12 -18.37 4.08
CA ARG A 76 2.97 -19.82 3.81
C ARG A 76 3.54 -20.17 2.43
N PRO A 77 3.89 -21.45 2.18
CA PRO A 77 4.34 -21.89 0.87
C PRO A 77 3.35 -21.53 -0.24
N ASP A 78 3.87 -21.11 -1.39
CA ASP A 78 3.14 -20.77 -2.61
C ASP A 78 2.08 -19.66 -2.49
N GLN A 79 2.11 -18.87 -1.40
CA GLN A 79 1.20 -17.73 -1.23
C GLN A 79 1.45 -16.67 -2.31
N LYS A 80 0.37 -16.12 -2.88
CA LYS A 80 0.42 -14.91 -3.71
C LYS A 80 -0.48 -13.84 -3.13
N ASP A 81 -0.09 -12.57 -3.27
CA ASP A 81 -0.95 -11.46 -2.86
C ASP A 81 -2.26 -11.46 -3.66
N GLN A 82 -2.18 -11.89 -4.92
CA GLN A 82 -3.30 -12.06 -5.85
C GLN A 82 -4.33 -13.13 -5.41
N ASP A 83 -4.00 -13.98 -4.44
CA ASP A 83 -4.98 -14.91 -3.85
C ASP A 83 -6.08 -14.15 -3.09
N THR A 84 -5.78 -12.92 -2.65
CA THR A 84 -6.68 -12.11 -1.81
C THR A 84 -7.04 -10.78 -2.46
N LEU A 85 -6.05 -10.15 -3.11
CA LEU A 85 -6.15 -8.84 -3.74
C LEU A 85 -6.34 -8.96 -5.26
N PRO A 86 -7.00 -7.97 -5.91
CA PRO A 86 -6.93 -7.85 -7.36
C PRO A 86 -5.49 -7.57 -7.83
N PRO A 87 -5.18 -7.72 -9.13
CA PRO A 87 -3.90 -7.30 -9.70
C PRO A 87 -3.56 -5.86 -9.30
N TYR A 88 -2.29 -5.59 -9.03
CA TYR A 88 -1.87 -4.27 -8.53
C TYR A 88 -2.10 -3.16 -9.55
N GLU A 89 -2.08 -3.49 -10.84
CA GLU A 89 -2.40 -2.58 -11.94
C GLU A 89 -3.80 -2.00 -11.79
N ASP A 90 -4.79 -2.86 -11.50
CA ASP A 90 -6.19 -2.44 -11.29
C ASP A 90 -6.37 -1.83 -9.90
N LEU A 91 -5.77 -2.44 -8.88
CA LEU A 91 -5.85 -1.98 -7.50
C LEU A 91 -5.36 -0.54 -7.37
N ASP A 92 -4.16 -0.25 -7.86
CA ASP A 92 -3.53 1.06 -7.71
C ASP A 92 -4.32 2.14 -8.45
N GLN A 93 -4.90 1.82 -9.62
CA GLN A 93 -5.76 2.75 -10.36
C GLN A 93 -7.06 3.06 -9.60
N ILE A 94 -7.73 2.03 -9.07
CA ILE A 94 -8.94 2.21 -8.25
C ILE A 94 -8.61 3.04 -7.00
N LEU A 95 -7.48 2.77 -6.35
CA LEU A 95 -7.01 3.50 -5.18
C LEU A 95 -6.72 4.97 -5.51
N GLU A 96 -6.07 5.26 -6.64
CA GLU A 96 -5.83 6.64 -7.10
C GLU A 96 -7.16 7.39 -7.31
N LEU A 97 -8.12 6.77 -8.00
CA LEU A 97 -9.44 7.37 -8.27
C LEU A 97 -10.22 7.63 -6.98
N TYR A 98 -10.27 6.64 -6.07
CA TYR A 98 -11.03 6.73 -4.83
C TYR A 98 -10.39 7.65 -3.79
N ILE A 99 -9.07 7.59 -3.63
CA ILE A 99 -8.36 8.32 -2.58
C ILE A 99 -7.94 9.70 -3.06
N GLU A 100 -7.22 9.78 -4.18
CA GLU A 100 -6.57 11.02 -4.61
C GLU A 100 -7.53 11.91 -5.41
N LYS A 101 -8.34 11.31 -6.29
CA LYS A 101 -9.34 12.04 -7.08
C LYS A 101 -10.70 12.12 -6.40
N THR A 102 -10.86 11.48 -5.24
CA THR A 102 -12.08 11.51 -4.41
C THR A 102 -13.36 11.15 -5.17
N MET A 103 -13.25 10.23 -6.15
CA MET A 103 -14.37 9.78 -6.95
C MET A 103 -15.25 8.81 -6.17
N GLY A 104 -16.56 8.87 -6.40
CA GLY A 104 -17.53 7.94 -5.84
C GLY A 104 -17.49 6.57 -6.52
N ILE A 105 -18.07 5.56 -5.88
CA ILE A 105 -18.05 4.17 -6.37
C ILE A 105 -18.62 4.06 -7.79
N GLN A 106 -19.76 4.70 -8.05
CA GLN A 106 -20.43 4.64 -9.35
C GLN A 106 -19.61 5.31 -10.47
N GLU A 107 -18.86 6.35 -10.15
CA GLU A 107 -17.99 7.04 -11.11
C GLU A 107 -16.80 6.15 -11.49
N ILE A 108 -16.21 5.45 -10.51
CA ILE A 108 -15.11 4.51 -10.75
C ILE A 108 -15.60 3.33 -11.59
N ILE A 109 -16.81 2.81 -11.33
CA ILE A 109 -17.43 1.76 -12.16
C ILE A 109 -17.63 2.27 -13.59
N ALA A 110 -18.06 3.51 -13.77
CA ALA A 110 -18.22 4.12 -15.09
C ALA A 110 -16.90 4.28 -15.85
N CYS A 111 -15.74 4.26 -15.17
CA CYS A 111 -14.42 4.18 -15.81
C CYS A 111 -14.08 2.79 -16.37
N GLY A 112 -14.95 1.79 -16.19
CA GLY A 112 -14.80 0.44 -16.78
C GLY A 112 -14.23 -0.61 -15.85
N PHE A 113 -14.06 -0.32 -14.55
CA PHE A 113 -13.64 -1.30 -13.56
C PHE A 113 -14.79 -2.23 -13.14
N ASP A 114 -14.46 -3.47 -12.82
CA ASP A 114 -15.44 -4.45 -12.33
C ASP A 114 -16.10 -3.95 -11.02
N PRO A 115 -17.46 -3.87 -10.95
CA PRO A 115 -18.16 -3.37 -9.78
C PRO A 115 -17.81 -4.11 -8.48
N SER A 116 -17.62 -5.42 -8.54
CA SER A 116 -17.30 -6.21 -7.35
C SER A 116 -15.91 -5.87 -6.81
N VAL A 117 -14.94 -5.61 -7.70
CA VAL A 117 -13.58 -5.22 -7.34
C VAL A 117 -13.55 -3.82 -6.73
N VAL A 118 -14.28 -2.86 -7.33
CA VAL A 118 -14.38 -1.47 -6.82
C VAL A 118 -14.98 -1.48 -5.41
N ILE A 119 -16.16 -2.09 -5.24
CA ILE A 119 -16.87 -2.14 -3.95
C ILE A 119 -16.02 -2.84 -2.87
N LYS A 120 -15.32 -3.92 -3.23
CA LYS A 120 -14.44 -4.63 -2.29
C LYS A 120 -13.26 -3.76 -1.87
N THR A 121 -12.65 -3.07 -2.83
CA THR A 121 -11.49 -2.19 -2.60
C THR A 121 -11.83 -1.01 -1.71
N THR A 122 -12.92 -0.28 -2.00
CA THR A 122 -13.35 0.87 -1.19
C THR A 122 -13.70 0.43 0.23
N ARG A 123 -14.36 -0.72 0.40
CA ARG A 123 -14.65 -1.31 1.71
C ARG A 123 -13.38 -1.65 2.49
N TRP A 124 -12.36 -2.21 1.84
CA TRP A 124 -11.06 -2.43 2.49
C TRP A 124 -10.39 -1.14 2.90
N VAL A 125 -10.44 -0.12 2.04
CA VAL A 125 -9.90 1.21 2.35
C VAL A 125 -10.54 1.74 3.62
N ASP A 126 -11.87 1.76 3.70
CA ASP A 126 -12.56 2.37 4.85
C ASP A 126 -12.39 1.56 6.14
N SER A 127 -12.46 0.23 6.05
CA SER A 127 -12.30 -0.64 7.23
C SER A 127 -10.87 -0.68 7.80
N SER A 128 -9.87 -0.25 7.03
CA SER A 128 -8.44 -0.32 7.41
C SER A 128 -7.93 0.92 8.14
N GLU A 129 -8.81 1.88 8.47
CA GLU A 129 -8.44 3.14 9.13
C GLU A 129 -7.71 2.94 10.47
N PHE A 130 -8.12 1.95 11.27
CA PHE A 130 -7.50 1.65 12.56
C PHE A 130 -6.04 1.22 12.44
N LYS A 131 -5.67 0.53 11.35
CA LYS A 131 -4.27 0.15 11.08
C LYS A 131 -3.47 1.38 10.68
N ARG A 132 -3.99 2.18 9.74
CA ARG A 132 -3.29 3.37 9.22
C ARG A 132 -3.00 4.43 10.29
N ARG A 133 -3.89 4.56 11.28
CA ARG A 133 -3.69 5.47 12.43
C ARG A 133 -2.47 5.12 13.28
N GLN A 134 -2.02 3.87 13.25
CA GLN A 134 -0.86 3.37 13.99
C GLN A 134 0.40 3.25 13.11
N ALA A 135 0.31 3.58 11.82
CA ALA A 135 1.44 3.50 10.90
C ALA A 135 2.49 4.56 11.23
N ALA A 136 3.76 4.19 11.10
CA ALA A 136 4.89 5.11 11.22
C ALA A 136 4.74 6.35 10.29
N PRO A 137 5.36 7.49 10.64
CA PRO A 137 5.44 8.63 9.73
C PRO A 137 6.24 8.25 8.47
N GLY A 138 5.99 8.95 7.36
CA GLY A 138 6.63 8.67 6.07
C GLY A 138 6.59 9.89 5.16
N THR A 139 7.29 9.82 4.04
CA THR A 139 7.31 10.89 3.03
C THR A 139 6.00 10.91 2.25
N LYS A 140 5.41 12.11 2.11
CA LYS A 140 4.28 12.36 1.20
C LYS A 140 4.83 12.75 -0.17
N ILE A 141 4.33 12.10 -1.22
CA ILE A 141 4.69 12.41 -2.62
C ILE A 141 3.45 12.64 -3.51
N THR A 142 2.26 12.31 -3.01
CA THR A 142 0.99 12.48 -3.71
C THR A 142 0.23 13.70 -3.21
N GLN A 143 -0.85 14.11 -3.89
CA GLN A 143 -1.65 15.25 -3.45
C GLN A 143 -2.38 14.97 -2.14
N LEU A 144 -2.88 13.74 -1.98
CA LEU A 144 -3.71 13.32 -0.85
C LEU A 144 -3.16 12.02 -0.25
N ALA A 145 -2.54 12.16 0.93
CA ALA A 145 -1.93 11.04 1.66
C ALA A 145 -2.76 10.67 2.89
N PHE A 146 -2.60 9.43 3.35
CA PHE A 146 -3.21 8.99 4.60
C PHE A 146 -2.60 9.67 5.82
N GLY A 147 -3.46 10.16 6.72
CA GLY A 147 -3.05 10.83 7.94
C GLY A 147 -3.60 12.24 8.00
N LYS A 148 -2.76 13.25 7.77
CA LYS A 148 -3.19 14.65 7.93
C LYS A 148 -4.21 15.08 6.87
N ASP A 149 -4.08 14.61 5.62
CA ASP A 149 -4.90 15.04 4.49
C ASP A 149 -6.22 14.26 4.40
N ARG A 150 -6.18 12.93 4.61
CA ARG A 150 -7.39 12.09 4.68
C ARG A 150 -7.61 11.56 6.09
N ARG A 151 -8.71 11.98 6.73
CA ARG A 151 -9.10 11.54 8.09
C ARG A 151 -10.50 10.96 8.07
N MET A 152 -10.59 9.65 8.23
CA MET A 152 -11.87 8.95 8.36
C MET A 152 -12.08 8.49 9.81
N PRO A 153 -13.34 8.32 10.25
CA PRO A 153 -13.62 7.69 11.53
C PRO A 153 -13.19 6.21 11.53
N ILE A 154 -12.65 5.73 12.65
CA ILE A 154 -12.35 4.30 12.84
C ILE A 154 -13.66 3.52 12.98
N THR A 155 -14.54 3.97 13.88
CA THR A 155 -15.89 3.40 14.03
C THR A 155 -16.77 3.97 12.93
N ASN A 156 -16.88 3.23 11.82
CA ASN A 156 -17.59 3.68 10.62
C ASN A 156 -18.48 2.57 10.02
N HIS A 157 -19.79 2.81 10.04
CA HIS A 157 -20.79 1.97 9.37
C HIS A 157 -21.34 2.57 8.07
N TYR A 158 -20.82 3.71 7.62
CA TYR A 158 -21.19 4.28 6.31
C TYR A 158 -20.86 3.28 5.20
N ARG A 159 -21.81 3.11 4.28
CA ARG A 159 -21.66 2.30 3.07
C ARG A 159 -22.20 3.14 1.92
N GLU A 160 -21.29 3.58 1.07
CA GLU A 160 -21.64 4.16 -0.22
C GLU A 160 -22.32 3.08 -1.07
N LYS A 161 -23.39 3.46 -1.77
CA LYS A 161 -24.22 2.57 -2.61
C LYS A 161 -24.02 2.90 -4.07
#